data_AF-A0A7N2KSI3-F1
#
_entry.id   AF-A0A7N2KSI3-F1
#
_cell.length_a   1.000
_cell.length_b   1.000
_cell.length_c   1.000
_cell.angle_alpha   90.00
_cell.angle_beta   90.00
_cell.angle_gamma   90.00
#
_symmetry.space_group_name_H-M   'P 1'
#
loop_
_entity.id
_entity.type
_entity.pdbx_description
1 polymer ?
#
loop_
_entity_poly.entity_id
_entity_poly.type
_entity_poly.pdbx_seq_one_letter_code
_entity_poly.pdbx_strand_id
1 'polypeptide(L)'
;MWTHLERQAGGKVKGMGEKQIEVDKRILRTQIGVLKKELESVRKHRKQYRNRRTSVPVPVVSLVGYTNAGKSTLLNRLTGANVLAEDRLFATLDPTTRRVQMKNGKEFLLTDTVGFIQKLPTMLVAAFRATLEEIAESSLLVHVVDISHPLAKQQIEAVEKVLSELDVSSIPKLMVWNKVDRVSNPQKIKLEAEKREDVVCISAMNGEGLHEFCDVVQEKLKDSMVWVEALIPFDKGELLSTIHQVGMVERTEYKENGTLVKAYVPLRFARLLTPMRQLFIS
;
A
#
# COMPACT_ATOMS: atom_id res chain seq x y z
N MET A 1 -32.86 23.07 7.25
CA MET A 1 -33.11 24.07 8.31
C MET A 1 -33.14 25.46 7.67
N TRP A 2 -34.21 25.83 6.97
CA TRP A 2 -34.35 27.11 6.25
C TRP A 2 -35.74 27.69 6.54
N THR A 3 -36.02 27.98 7.81
CA THR A 3 -37.30 28.54 8.27
C THR A 3 -37.24 30.04 8.55
N HIS A 4 -36.09 30.69 8.35
CA HIS A 4 -35.87 32.05 8.86
C HIS A 4 -35.93 33.20 7.84
N LEU A 5 -36.03 32.92 6.54
CA LEU A 5 -36.00 33.97 5.49
C LEU A 5 -37.38 34.36 4.94
N GLU A 6 -38.47 33.67 5.30
CA GLU A 6 -39.81 33.99 4.79
C GLU A 6 -40.54 35.09 5.56
N ARG A 7 -40.00 35.58 6.69
CA ARG A 7 -40.78 36.40 7.64
C ARG A 7 -40.48 37.90 7.70
N GLN A 8 -39.53 38.43 6.92
CA GLN A 8 -39.13 39.84 7.08
C GLN A 8 -39.55 40.82 5.96
N ALA A 9 -40.32 40.39 4.97
CA ALA A 9 -40.94 41.32 4.03
C ALA A 9 -42.32 40.81 3.60
N GLY A 10 -43.37 41.45 4.11
CA GLY A 10 -44.74 41.22 3.68
C GLY A 10 -44.89 41.61 2.21
N GLY A 11 -45.01 40.60 1.34
CA GLY A 11 -45.28 40.79 -0.08
C GLY A 11 -45.01 39.50 -0.83
N LYS A 12 -46.00 39.02 -1.61
CA LYS A 12 -45.87 37.81 -2.45
C LYS A 12 -44.69 37.97 -3.42
N VAL A 13 -43.54 37.37 -3.10
CA VAL A 13 -42.42 37.25 -4.04
C VAL A 13 -42.34 35.82 -4.56
N LYS A 14 -43.42 35.39 -5.24
CA LYS A 14 -43.48 34.11 -5.95
C LYS A 14 -42.60 34.19 -7.20
N GLY A 15 -41.29 34.05 -7.02
CA GLY A 15 -40.31 34.10 -8.12
C GLY A 15 -38.88 34.50 -7.73
N MET A 16 -38.65 35.22 -6.63
CA MET A 16 -37.27 35.48 -6.16
C MET A 16 -36.65 34.24 -5.51
N GLY A 17 -37.41 33.47 -4.72
CA GLY A 17 -36.90 32.23 -4.12
C GLY A 17 -36.50 31.19 -5.16
N GLU A 18 -37.31 30.99 -6.20
CA GLU A 18 -36.98 30.07 -7.31
C GLU A 18 -35.77 30.55 -8.12
N LYS A 19 -35.67 31.86 -8.42
CA LYS A 19 -34.48 32.44 -9.06
C LYS A 19 -33.22 32.31 -8.20
N GLN A 20 -33.32 32.50 -6.89
CA GLN A 20 -32.20 32.35 -5.96
C GLN A 20 -31.72 30.89 -5.93
N ILE A 21 -32.66 29.94 -5.83
CA ILE A 21 -32.37 28.49 -5.87
C ILE A 21 -31.72 28.09 -7.20
N GLU A 22 -32.16 28.67 -8.31
CA GLU A 22 -31.60 28.41 -9.64
C GLU A 22 -30.19 28.97 -9.80
N VAL A 23 -29.95 30.18 -9.29
CA VAL A 23 -28.61 30.80 -9.24
C VAL A 23 -27.66 29.97 -8.36
N ASP A 24 -28.09 29.55 -7.17
CA ASP A 24 -27.29 28.72 -6.28
C ASP A 24 -26.98 27.35 -6.88
N LYS A 25 -27.96 26.70 -7.54
CA LYS A 25 -27.74 25.46 -8.28
C LYS A 25 -26.72 25.65 -9.41
N ARG A 26 -26.72 26.80 -10.08
CA ARG A 26 -25.77 27.13 -11.13
C ARG A 26 -24.36 27.32 -10.56
N ILE A 27 -24.23 28.04 -9.44
CA ILE A 27 -22.95 28.22 -8.72
C ILE A 27 -22.39 26.87 -8.28
N LEU A 28 -23.21 26.02 -7.65
CA LEU A 28 -22.82 24.68 -7.22
C LEU A 28 -22.41 23.79 -8.40
N ARG A 29 -23.12 23.82 -9.53
CA ARG A 29 -22.72 23.07 -10.73
C ARG A 29 -21.38 23.54 -11.29
N THR A 30 -21.14 24.84 -11.31
CA THR A 30 -19.86 25.41 -11.75
C THR A 30 -18.73 24.97 -10.82
N GLN A 31 -18.92 25.06 -9.50
CA GLN A 31 -17.96 24.59 -8.50
C GLN A 31 -17.68 23.09 -8.64
N ILE A 32 -18.72 22.26 -8.83
CA ILE A 32 -18.56 20.82 -9.11
C ILE A 32 -17.75 20.60 -10.39
N GLY A 33 -17.97 21.40 -11.43
CA GLY A 33 -17.20 21.32 -12.68
C GLY A 33 -15.72 21.64 -12.50
N VAL A 34 -15.39 22.66 -11.71
CA VAL A 34 -14.01 23.03 -11.35
C VAL A 34 -13.36 21.92 -10.53
N LEU A 35 -14.02 21.46 -9.47
CA LEU A 35 -13.51 20.38 -8.60
C LEU A 35 -13.29 19.07 -9.37
N LYS A 36 -14.15 18.73 -10.35
CA LYS A 36 -13.94 17.57 -11.22
C LYS A 36 -12.70 17.70 -12.09
N LYS A 37 -12.43 18.88 -12.66
CA LYS A 37 -11.22 19.14 -13.45
C LYS A 37 -9.96 19.07 -12.58
N GLU A 38 -10.01 19.63 -11.38
CA GLU A 38 -8.92 19.50 -10.41
C GLU A 38 -8.67 18.04 -10.05
N LEU A 39 -9.72 17.26 -9.77
CA LEU A 39 -9.60 15.82 -9.49
C LEU A 39 -8.98 15.05 -10.68
N GLU A 40 -9.32 15.38 -11.92
CA GLU A 40 -8.69 14.78 -13.10
C GLU A 40 -7.20 15.12 -13.22
N SER A 41 -6.81 16.37 -12.93
CA SER A 41 -5.40 16.76 -12.94
C SER A 41 -4.59 16.00 -11.88
N VAL A 42 -5.14 15.85 -10.68
CA VAL A 42 -4.53 15.03 -9.60
C VAL A 42 -4.40 13.58 -10.05
N ARG A 43 -5.44 12.99 -10.65
CA ARG A 43 -5.39 11.63 -11.22
C ARG A 43 -4.31 11.50 -12.30
N LYS A 44 -4.17 12.47 -13.21
CA LYS A 44 -3.12 12.48 -14.24
C LYS A 44 -1.72 12.57 -13.64
N HIS A 45 -1.51 13.45 -12.66
CA HIS A 45 -0.25 13.55 -11.93
C HIS A 45 0.12 12.24 -11.23
N ARG A 46 -0.85 11.60 -10.56
CA ARG A 46 -0.66 10.28 -9.95
C ARG A 46 -0.32 9.21 -10.97
N LYS A 47 -0.99 9.19 -12.13
CA LYS A 47 -0.67 8.27 -13.24
C LYS A 47 0.75 8.50 -13.78
N GLN A 48 1.24 9.74 -13.85
CA GLN A 48 2.62 10.02 -14.25
C GLN A 48 3.64 9.56 -13.20
N TYR A 49 3.37 9.78 -11.91
CA TYR A 49 4.19 9.23 -10.82
C TYR A 49 4.20 7.69 -10.86
N ARG A 50 3.06 7.05 -11.14
CA ARG A 50 2.91 5.61 -11.37
C ARG A 50 3.75 5.11 -12.55
N ASN A 51 3.73 5.83 -13.66
CA ASN A 51 4.52 5.48 -14.84
C ASN A 51 6.03 5.58 -14.58
N ARG A 52 6.48 6.53 -13.75
CA ARG A 52 7.89 6.57 -13.28
C ARG A 52 8.25 5.35 -12.44
N ARG A 53 7.33 4.85 -11.59
CA ARG A 53 7.50 3.59 -10.83
C ARG A 53 7.56 2.36 -11.73
N THR A 54 7.04 2.42 -12.95
CA THR A 54 7.06 1.28 -13.91
C THR A 54 8.45 1.03 -14.51
N SER A 55 9.40 1.95 -14.31
CA SER A 55 10.78 1.80 -14.82
C SER A 55 11.68 0.90 -13.96
N VAL A 56 11.29 0.60 -12.71
CA VAL A 56 12.09 -0.25 -11.82
C VAL A 56 11.22 -1.37 -11.25
N PRO A 57 11.53 -2.66 -11.50
CA PRO A 57 10.74 -3.82 -11.07
C PRO A 57 10.91 -4.16 -9.56
N VAL A 58 11.05 -3.16 -8.68
CA VAL A 58 11.19 -3.40 -7.23
C VAL A 58 9.82 -3.81 -6.67
N PRO A 59 9.73 -4.89 -5.85
CA PRO A 59 8.48 -5.31 -5.23
C PRO A 59 7.90 -4.20 -4.34
N VAL A 60 6.58 -4.02 -4.39
CA VAL A 60 5.86 -3.00 -3.63
C VAL A 60 5.08 -3.67 -2.51
N VAL A 61 5.33 -3.23 -1.27
CA VAL A 61 4.64 -3.65 -0.06
C VAL A 61 3.77 -2.48 0.41
N SER A 62 2.47 -2.72 0.57
CA SER A 62 1.53 -1.69 1.04
C SER A 62 1.07 -1.96 2.46
N LEU A 63 1.22 -0.97 3.33
CA LEU A 63 0.72 -1.00 4.70
C LEU A 63 -0.76 -0.64 4.70
N VAL A 64 -1.60 -1.52 5.23
CA VAL A 64 -3.04 -1.30 5.41
C VAL A 64 -3.40 -1.50 6.88
N GLY A 65 -4.49 -0.88 7.34
CA GLY A 65 -4.91 -0.98 8.73
C GLY A 65 -5.54 0.31 9.26
N TYR A 66 -6.13 0.21 10.44
CA TYR A 66 -6.82 1.34 11.07
C TYR A 66 -5.90 2.55 11.29
N THR A 67 -6.50 3.72 11.40
CA THR A 67 -5.82 4.91 11.93
C THR A 67 -5.23 4.60 13.31
N ASN A 68 -4.06 5.17 13.58
CA ASN A 68 -3.26 4.86 14.77
C ASN A 68 -2.85 3.38 14.94
N ALA A 69 -2.97 2.51 13.93
CA ALA A 69 -2.39 1.17 14.02
C ALA A 69 -0.85 1.16 14.07
N GLY A 70 -0.21 2.28 13.72
CA GLY A 70 1.26 2.45 13.69
C GLY A 70 1.90 2.18 12.33
N LYS A 71 1.15 2.30 11.22
CA LYS A 71 1.67 2.16 9.85
C LYS A 71 2.79 3.17 9.54
N SER A 72 2.56 4.45 9.80
CA SER A 72 3.55 5.51 9.55
C SER A 72 4.77 5.37 10.46
N THR A 73 4.57 4.96 11.72
CA THR A 73 5.66 4.62 12.65
C THR A 73 6.53 3.49 12.11
N LEU A 74 5.90 2.42 11.59
CA LEU A 74 6.59 1.29 10.97
C LEU A 74 7.40 1.74 9.74
N LEU A 75 6.79 2.53 8.86
CA LEU A 75 7.48 3.08 7.69
C LEU A 75 8.69 3.92 8.09
N ASN A 76 8.54 4.83 9.05
CA ASN A 76 9.65 5.67 9.53
C ASN A 76 10.78 4.84 10.09
N ARG A 77 10.46 3.86 10.94
CA ARG A 77 11.49 3.05 11.59
C ARG A 77 12.27 2.19 10.59
N LEU A 78 11.61 1.65 9.57
CA LEU A 78 12.25 0.82 8.55
C LEU A 78 13.07 1.64 7.53
N THR A 79 12.78 2.94 7.39
CA THR A 79 13.37 3.77 6.32
C THR A 79 14.24 4.92 6.84
N GLY A 80 14.24 5.16 8.16
CA GLY A 80 14.86 6.34 8.76
C GLY A 80 14.16 7.65 8.36
N ALA A 81 12.95 7.60 7.79
CA ALA A 81 12.21 8.77 7.35
C ALA A 81 11.53 9.50 8.53
N ASN A 82 11.35 10.81 8.38
CA ASN A 82 10.55 11.65 9.28
C ASN A 82 9.14 11.91 8.70
N VAL A 83 8.36 10.86 8.44
CA VAL A 83 6.92 11.03 8.15
C VAL A 83 6.20 11.39 9.44
N LEU A 84 5.25 12.31 9.40
CA LEU A 84 4.44 12.66 10.58
C LEU A 84 3.66 11.44 11.07
N ALA A 85 4.00 10.95 12.26
CA ALA A 85 3.31 9.88 12.96
C ALA A 85 2.75 10.45 14.28
N GLU A 86 1.60 11.12 14.20
CA GLU A 86 0.90 11.67 15.37
C GLU A 86 -0.32 10.81 15.74
N ASP A 87 -0.72 10.85 17.02
CA ASP A 87 -1.97 10.26 17.53
C ASP A 87 -3.20 11.07 17.08
N ARG A 88 -3.36 11.26 15.76
CA ARG A 88 -4.48 11.96 15.13
C ARG A 88 -5.08 11.11 14.02
N LEU A 89 -6.39 11.24 13.82
CA LEU A 89 -7.06 10.64 12.66
C LEU A 89 -6.51 11.25 11.37
N PHE A 90 -6.28 10.42 10.36
CA PHE A 90 -5.72 10.83 9.05
C PHE A 90 -4.31 11.42 9.10
N ALA A 91 -3.44 10.96 10.02
CA ALA A 91 -2.03 11.33 10.02
C ALA A 91 -1.34 11.14 8.64
N THR A 92 -1.83 10.18 7.84
CA THR A 92 -1.45 9.99 6.42
C THR A 92 -2.68 10.12 5.53
N LEU A 93 -2.70 11.11 4.63
CA LEU A 93 -3.75 11.33 3.62
C LEU A 93 -3.28 11.02 2.20
N ASP A 94 -2.01 11.27 1.88
CA ASP A 94 -1.39 10.88 0.61
C ASP A 94 -0.47 9.67 0.83
N PRO A 95 -0.50 8.68 -0.08
CA PRO A 95 0.33 7.50 0.05
C PRO A 95 1.81 7.89 0.02
N THR A 96 2.56 7.47 1.03
CA THR A 96 3.99 7.78 1.14
C THR A 96 4.79 6.52 0.87
N THR A 97 5.51 6.49 -0.27
CA THR A 97 6.39 5.38 -0.64
C THR A 97 7.84 5.69 -0.28
N ARG A 98 8.52 4.72 0.31
CA ARG A 98 9.94 4.78 0.65
C ARG A 98 10.61 3.44 0.35
N ARG A 99 11.92 3.47 0.14
CA ARG A 99 12.73 2.29 -0.10
C ARG A 99 13.23 1.73 1.23
N VAL A 100 13.03 0.44 1.45
CA VAL A 100 13.57 -0.29 2.61
C VAL A 100 14.71 -1.15 2.12
N GLN A 101 15.89 -0.99 2.72
CA GLN A 101 17.04 -1.84 2.47
C GLN A 101 17.10 -2.97 3.49
N MET A 102 17.23 -4.19 3.00
CA MET A 102 17.37 -5.39 3.82
C MET A 102 18.87 -5.67 4.07
N LYS A 103 19.18 -6.37 5.17
CA LYS A 103 20.57 -6.68 5.54
C LYS A 103 21.34 -7.49 4.48
N ASN A 104 20.63 -8.23 3.65
CA ASN A 104 21.20 -9.03 2.56
C ASN A 104 21.37 -8.27 1.24
N GLY A 105 21.25 -6.93 1.27
CA GLY A 105 21.43 -6.07 0.09
C GLY A 105 20.21 -5.97 -0.82
N LYS A 106 19.12 -6.70 -0.54
CA LYS A 106 17.86 -6.60 -1.27
C LYS A 106 17.06 -5.39 -0.82
N GLU A 107 16.12 -4.96 -1.66
CA GLU A 107 15.25 -3.83 -1.35
C GLU A 107 13.80 -4.08 -1.77
N PHE A 108 12.88 -3.42 -1.08
CA PHE A 108 11.50 -3.31 -1.49
C PHE A 108 10.99 -1.88 -1.26
N LEU A 109 9.91 -1.53 -1.96
CA LEU A 109 9.22 -0.26 -1.74
C LEU A 109 8.12 -0.47 -0.71
N LEU A 110 8.16 0.30 0.39
CA LEU A 110 7.13 0.31 1.40
C LEU A 110 6.24 1.54 1.21
N THR A 111 4.94 1.33 1.08
CA THR A 111 3.95 2.40 0.92
C THR A 111 3.04 2.46 2.14
N ASP A 112 3.08 3.58 2.86
CA ASP A 112 2.08 3.91 3.87
C ASP A 112 0.82 4.42 3.18
N THR A 113 -0.33 3.80 3.49
CA THR A 113 -1.63 4.15 2.90
C THR A 113 -2.51 4.88 3.91
N VAL A 114 -3.62 5.44 3.44
CA VAL A 114 -4.59 6.09 4.31
C VAL A 114 -5.13 5.10 5.34
N GLY A 115 -5.14 5.49 6.62
CA GLY A 115 -5.70 4.66 7.68
C GLY A 115 -7.22 4.53 7.63
N PHE A 116 -7.73 3.32 7.89
CA PHE A 116 -9.17 3.09 8.00
C PHE A 116 -9.75 3.68 9.30
N ILE A 117 -11.03 4.05 9.26
CA ILE A 117 -11.83 4.43 10.43
C ILE A 117 -13.14 3.64 10.43
N GLN A 118 -13.71 3.40 11.61
CA GLN A 118 -15.00 2.71 11.72
C GLN A 118 -16.08 3.54 11.01
N LYS A 119 -16.95 2.85 10.26
CA LYS A 119 -18.05 3.45 9.50
C LYS A 119 -17.59 4.60 8.60
N LEU A 120 -16.61 4.35 7.74
CA LEU A 120 -16.31 5.28 6.64
C LEU A 120 -17.62 5.61 5.91
N PRO A 121 -18.04 6.89 5.87
CA PRO A 121 -19.19 7.28 5.07
C PRO A 121 -18.97 6.83 3.62
N THR A 122 -19.99 6.25 2.99
CA THR A 122 -19.89 5.73 1.60
C THR A 122 -19.36 6.78 0.62
N MET A 123 -19.63 8.07 0.86
CA MET A 123 -19.07 9.18 0.08
C MET A 123 -17.55 9.35 0.24
N LEU A 124 -16.99 9.10 1.42
CA LEU A 124 -15.54 9.15 1.67
C LEU A 124 -14.84 7.91 1.10
N VAL A 125 -15.50 6.74 1.09
CA VAL A 125 -14.97 5.54 0.43
C VAL A 125 -14.67 5.83 -1.05
N ALA A 126 -15.53 6.56 -1.76
CA ALA A 126 -15.27 6.93 -3.16
C ALA A 126 -14.03 7.84 -3.34
N ALA A 127 -13.80 8.77 -2.41
CA ALA A 127 -12.63 9.65 -2.43
C ALA A 127 -11.33 8.90 -2.10
N PHE A 128 -11.38 7.97 -1.14
CA PHE A 128 -10.25 7.11 -0.78
C PHE A 128 -10.03 5.95 -1.77
N ARG A 129 -11.04 5.56 -2.55
CA ARG A 129 -10.92 4.49 -3.55
C ARG A 129 -9.80 4.79 -4.53
N ALA A 130 -9.65 6.04 -4.97
CA ALA A 130 -8.56 6.45 -5.86
C ALA A 130 -7.16 6.35 -5.20
N THR A 131 -7.05 6.50 -3.88
CA THR A 131 -5.80 6.25 -3.13
C THR A 131 -5.59 4.78 -2.79
N LEU A 132 -6.67 4.01 -2.66
CA LEU A 132 -6.64 2.58 -2.36
C LEU A 132 -6.47 1.73 -3.64
N GLU A 133 -6.75 2.27 -4.83
CA GLU A 133 -6.43 1.63 -6.12
C GLU A 133 -4.92 1.38 -6.29
N GLU A 134 -4.05 2.11 -5.57
CA GLU A 134 -2.60 1.83 -5.55
C GLU A 134 -2.29 0.51 -4.82
N ILE A 135 -3.17 0.05 -3.91
CA ILE A 135 -3.02 -1.24 -3.20
C ILE A 135 -3.06 -2.40 -4.18
N ALA A 136 -3.84 -2.30 -5.26
CA ALA A 136 -4.00 -3.36 -6.27
C ALA A 136 -2.69 -3.70 -7.02
N GLU A 137 -1.68 -2.83 -6.96
CA GLU A 137 -0.37 -3.07 -7.58
C GLU A 137 0.67 -3.64 -6.60
N SER A 138 0.28 -3.86 -5.35
CA SER A 138 1.19 -4.38 -4.33
C SER A 138 1.55 -5.83 -4.61
N SER A 139 2.82 -6.17 -4.41
CA SER A 139 3.29 -7.54 -4.35
C SER A 139 2.90 -8.23 -3.03
N LEU A 140 2.71 -7.44 -1.96
CA LEU A 140 2.31 -7.91 -0.64
C LEU A 140 1.50 -6.83 0.09
N LEU A 141 0.45 -7.24 0.79
CA LEU A 141 -0.26 -6.39 1.74
C LEU A 141 0.18 -6.70 3.16
N VAL A 142 0.54 -5.68 3.92
CA VAL A 142 0.86 -5.80 5.33
C VAL A 142 -0.26 -5.15 6.13
N HIS A 143 -1.08 -5.96 6.78
CA HIS A 143 -2.18 -5.50 7.61
C HIS A 143 -1.68 -5.24 9.03
N VAL A 144 -1.40 -3.98 9.34
CA VAL A 144 -0.95 -3.52 10.66
C VAL A 144 -2.16 -3.34 11.57
N VAL A 145 -2.14 -4.03 12.72
CA VAL A 145 -3.19 -4.03 13.73
C VAL A 145 -2.62 -3.57 15.06
N ASP A 146 -3.27 -2.63 15.73
CA ASP A 146 -2.97 -2.32 17.13
C ASP A 146 -3.57 -3.42 18.02
N ILE A 147 -2.73 -4.37 18.46
CA ILE A 147 -3.19 -5.52 19.25
C ILE A 147 -3.55 -5.14 20.70
N SER A 148 -3.09 -3.97 21.16
CA SER A 148 -3.44 -3.43 22.47
C SER A 148 -4.84 -2.82 22.53
N HIS A 149 -5.45 -2.56 21.36
CA HIS A 149 -6.75 -1.92 21.27
C HIS A 149 -7.88 -2.91 21.62
N PRO A 150 -8.84 -2.57 22.51
CA PRO A 150 -9.94 -3.47 22.89
C PRO A 150 -10.81 -3.94 21.72
N LEU A 151 -10.90 -3.12 20.67
CA LEU A 151 -11.66 -3.41 19.45
C LEU A 151 -10.80 -3.97 18.30
N ALA A 152 -9.58 -4.46 18.56
CA ALA A 152 -8.66 -4.95 17.52
C ALA A 152 -9.32 -5.94 16.55
N LYS A 153 -10.09 -6.90 17.09
CA LYS A 153 -10.83 -7.88 16.26
C LYS A 153 -11.83 -7.23 15.32
N GLN A 154 -12.63 -6.28 15.80
CA GLN A 154 -13.61 -5.55 14.98
C GLN A 154 -12.91 -4.66 13.93
N GLN A 155 -11.75 -4.12 14.26
CA GLN A 155 -10.93 -3.35 13.32
C GLN A 155 -10.41 -4.26 12.20
N ILE A 156 -9.93 -5.47 12.53
CA ILE A 156 -9.51 -6.44 11.52
C ILE A 156 -10.66 -6.74 10.55
N GLU A 157 -11.82 -7.13 11.07
CA GLU A 157 -13.01 -7.48 10.26
C GLU A 157 -13.43 -6.33 9.34
N ALA A 158 -13.39 -5.09 9.83
CA ALA A 158 -13.73 -3.92 9.05
C ALA A 158 -12.72 -3.63 7.92
N VAL A 159 -11.42 -3.81 8.15
CA VAL A 159 -10.41 -3.66 7.08
C VAL A 159 -10.57 -4.77 6.04
N GLU A 160 -10.76 -6.01 6.48
CA GLU A 160 -10.95 -7.15 5.58
C GLU A 160 -12.17 -6.97 4.66
N LYS A 161 -13.27 -6.43 5.20
CA LYS A 161 -14.45 -6.08 4.40
C LYS A 161 -14.13 -5.05 3.31
N VAL A 162 -13.36 -4.01 3.62
CA VAL A 162 -13.01 -3.01 2.59
C VAL A 162 -12.03 -3.59 1.56
N LEU A 163 -11.08 -4.41 1.99
CA LEU A 163 -10.16 -5.09 1.07
C LEU A 163 -10.89 -6.03 0.11
N SER A 164 -11.96 -6.72 0.55
CA SER A 164 -12.77 -7.56 -0.34
C SER A 164 -13.58 -6.73 -1.33
N GLU A 165 -14.10 -5.57 -0.94
CA GLU A 165 -14.79 -4.62 -1.85
C GLU A 165 -13.86 -4.01 -2.92
N LEU A 166 -12.55 -3.98 -2.67
CA LEU A 166 -11.53 -3.47 -3.59
C LEU A 166 -10.99 -4.52 -4.57
N ASP A 167 -11.44 -5.78 -4.48
CA ASP A 167 -11.00 -6.90 -5.32
C ASP A 167 -9.47 -7.15 -5.28
N VAL A 168 -8.85 -6.92 -4.12
CA VAL A 168 -7.41 -7.17 -3.89
C VAL A 168 -7.12 -8.51 -3.21
N SER A 169 -8.10 -9.42 -3.22
CA SER A 169 -8.03 -10.73 -2.54
C SER A 169 -6.95 -11.67 -3.10
N SER A 170 -6.47 -11.43 -4.33
CA SER A 170 -5.41 -12.21 -4.97
C SER A 170 -4.00 -11.85 -4.50
N ILE A 171 -3.84 -10.72 -3.82
CA ILE A 171 -2.54 -10.26 -3.31
C ILE A 171 -2.26 -10.99 -1.98
N PRO A 172 -1.07 -11.58 -1.78
CA PRO A 172 -0.72 -12.20 -0.51
C PRO A 172 -0.80 -11.17 0.62
N LYS A 173 -1.17 -11.63 1.81
CA LYS A 173 -1.35 -10.80 3.00
C LYS A 173 -0.46 -11.31 4.13
N LEU A 174 0.12 -10.38 4.87
CA LEU A 174 0.81 -10.60 6.13
C LEU A 174 0.13 -9.76 7.20
N MET A 175 -0.35 -10.38 8.27
CA MET A 175 -0.91 -9.66 9.41
C MET A 175 0.21 -9.32 10.39
N VAL A 176 0.21 -8.08 10.88
CA VAL A 176 1.21 -7.58 11.80
C VAL A 176 0.52 -7.06 13.05
N TRP A 177 0.71 -7.76 14.15
CA TRP A 177 0.25 -7.34 15.47
C TRP A 177 1.27 -6.37 16.05
N ASN A 178 0.97 -5.09 15.90
CA ASN A 178 1.78 -3.99 16.38
C ASN A 178 1.38 -3.55 17.80
N LYS A 179 2.28 -2.81 18.46
CA LYS A 179 2.14 -2.30 19.83
C LYS A 179 2.11 -3.41 20.88
N VAL A 180 2.87 -4.48 20.66
CA VAL A 180 3.03 -5.57 21.65
C VAL A 180 3.64 -5.10 22.97
N ASP A 181 4.30 -3.95 22.97
CA ASP A 181 4.81 -3.29 24.18
C ASP A 181 3.69 -2.75 25.10
N ARG A 182 2.46 -2.61 24.59
CA ARG A 182 1.32 -2.05 25.34
C ARG A 182 0.33 -3.10 25.85
N VAL A 183 0.51 -4.37 25.51
CA VAL A 183 -0.36 -5.45 26.02
C VAL A 183 0.10 -5.92 27.40
N SER A 184 -0.86 -6.35 28.22
CA SER A 184 -0.60 -6.80 29.60
C SER A 184 0.24 -8.08 29.67
N ASN A 185 0.15 -8.95 28.66
CA ASN A 185 0.96 -10.16 28.58
C ASN A 185 1.48 -10.38 27.15
N PRO A 186 2.62 -9.76 26.78
CA PRO A 186 3.21 -9.87 25.45
C PRO A 186 3.57 -11.31 25.07
N GLN A 187 4.00 -12.13 26.04
CA GLN A 187 4.41 -13.52 25.81
C GLN A 187 3.25 -14.38 25.33
N LYS A 188 2.07 -14.22 25.94
CA LYS A 188 0.86 -14.92 25.52
C LYS A 188 0.47 -14.56 24.08
N ILE A 189 0.58 -13.28 23.72
CA ILE A 189 0.26 -12.80 22.37
C ILE A 189 1.24 -13.36 21.33
N LYS A 190 2.54 -13.40 21.64
CA LYS A 190 3.54 -14.02 20.76
C LYS A 190 3.30 -15.51 20.56
N LEU A 191 3.01 -16.25 21.62
CA LEU A 191 2.68 -17.68 21.54
C LEU A 191 1.39 -17.94 20.73
N GLU A 192 0.45 -16.99 20.72
CA GLU A 192 -0.73 -17.08 19.85
C GLU A 192 -0.39 -16.78 18.39
N ALA A 193 0.48 -15.80 18.14
CA ALA A 193 0.96 -15.48 16.80
C ALA A 193 1.75 -16.63 16.18
N GLU A 194 2.63 -17.30 16.93
CA GLU A 194 3.42 -18.46 16.48
C GLU A 194 2.57 -19.63 15.99
N LYS A 195 1.30 -19.72 16.41
CA LYS A 195 0.36 -20.74 15.91
C LYS A 195 -0.19 -20.42 14.53
N ARG A 196 0.12 -19.26 13.97
CA ARG A 196 -0.38 -18.75 12.70
C ARG A 196 0.80 -18.39 11.80
N GLU A 197 0.86 -18.98 10.61
CA GLU A 197 1.97 -18.78 9.67
C GLU A 197 1.99 -17.38 9.01
N ASP A 198 0.93 -16.58 9.19
CA ASP A 198 0.72 -15.30 8.54
C ASP A 198 0.65 -14.11 9.53
N VAL A 199 1.08 -14.31 10.78
CA VAL A 199 1.07 -13.26 11.82
C VAL A 199 2.47 -13.02 12.37
N VAL A 200 2.89 -11.75 12.37
CA VAL A 200 4.13 -11.32 13.04
C VAL A 200 3.82 -10.30 14.13
N CYS A 201 4.45 -10.46 15.29
CA CYS A 201 4.35 -9.55 16.41
C CYS A 201 5.47 -8.50 16.38
N ILE A 202 5.12 -7.22 16.46
CA ILE A 202 6.12 -6.13 16.48
C ILE A 202 5.78 -5.05 17.50
N SER A 203 6.79 -4.29 17.88
CA SER A 203 6.63 -2.92 18.37
C SER A 203 7.32 -1.98 17.39
N ALA A 204 6.55 -1.33 16.51
CA ALA A 204 7.09 -0.33 15.60
C ALA A 204 7.71 0.88 16.32
N MET A 205 7.30 1.13 17.57
CA MET A 205 7.87 2.20 18.40
C MET A 205 9.21 1.80 19.04
N ASN A 206 9.40 0.53 19.39
CA ASN A 206 10.62 0.08 20.06
C ASN A 206 11.59 -0.63 19.10
N GLY A 207 11.12 -1.03 17.92
CA GLY A 207 11.89 -1.79 16.92
C GLY A 207 11.90 -3.31 17.18
N GLU A 208 11.20 -3.77 18.21
CA GLU A 208 11.04 -5.18 18.52
C GLU A 208 10.29 -5.90 17.39
N GLY A 209 10.76 -7.08 17.00
CA GLY A 209 10.14 -7.92 15.96
C GLY A 209 10.36 -7.42 14.53
N LEU A 210 11.03 -6.29 14.31
CA LEU A 210 11.22 -5.77 12.94
C LEU A 210 12.14 -6.61 12.07
N HIS A 211 13.09 -7.33 12.68
CA HIS A 211 13.95 -8.25 11.96
C HIS A 211 13.14 -9.41 11.36
N GLU A 212 12.38 -10.08 12.22
CA GLU A 212 11.48 -11.17 11.85
C GLU A 212 10.43 -10.70 10.83
N PHE A 213 9.85 -9.52 11.03
CA PHE A 213 8.96 -8.91 10.05
C PHE A 213 9.62 -8.79 8.67
N CYS A 214 10.85 -8.28 8.59
CA CYS A 214 11.57 -8.17 7.33
C CYS A 214 11.84 -9.55 6.71
N ASP A 215 12.24 -10.54 7.50
CA ASP A 215 12.51 -11.89 7.02
C ASP A 215 11.24 -12.53 6.41
N VAL A 216 10.11 -12.44 7.11
CA VAL A 216 8.81 -12.96 6.64
C VAL A 216 8.30 -12.21 5.41
N VAL A 217 8.46 -10.89 5.36
CA VAL A 217 8.14 -10.10 4.16
C VAL A 217 8.96 -10.58 2.97
N GLN A 218 10.25 -10.87 3.17
CA GLN A 218 11.10 -11.36 2.10
C GLN A 218 10.63 -12.72 1.59
N GLU A 219 10.30 -13.64 2.49
CA GLU A 219 9.80 -14.97 2.13
C GLU A 219 8.51 -14.86 1.31
N LYS A 220 7.52 -14.09 1.79
CA LYS A 220 6.25 -13.86 1.06
C LYS A 220 6.47 -13.20 -0.30
N LEU A 221 7.42 -12.26 -0.39
CA LEU A 221 7.78 -11.65 -1.67
C LEU A 221 8.41 -12.68 -2.62
N LYS A 222 9.25 -13.59 -2.11
CA LYS A 222 9.84 -14.70 -2.91
C LYS A 222 8.74 -15.59 -3.49
N ASP A 223 7.74 -15.95 -2.70
CA ASP A 223 6.62 -16.81 -3.12
C ASP A 223 5.79 -16.18 -4.26
N SER A 224 5.75 -14.85 -4.33
CA SER A 224 5.07 -14.11 -5.40
C SER A 224 5.89 -13.98 -6.69
N MET A 225 7.17 -14.38 -6.67
CA MET A 225 8.09 -14.27 -7.80
C MET A 225 8.12 -15.54 -8.65
N VAL A 226 8.56 -15.40 -9.89
CA VAL A 226 8.70 -16.48 -10.86
C VAL A 226 10.14 -16.96 -10.88
N TRP A 227 10.34 -18.26 -10.70
CA TRP A 227 11.65 -18.89 -10.89
C TRP A 227 12.04 -18.86 -12.37
N VAL A 228 13.27 -18.41 -12.64
CA VAL A 228 13.85 -18.31 -13.98
C VAL A 228 15.28 -18.85 -14.01
N GLU A 229 15.60 -19.54 -15.09
CA GLU A 229 16.96 -19.86 -15.50
C GLU A 229 17.21 -19.20 -16.86
N ALA A 230 18.12 -18.22 -16.90
CA ALA A 230 18.37 -17.41 -18.10
C ALA A 230 19.85 -17.17 -18.31
N LEU A 231 20.31 -17.30 -19.55
CA LEU A 231 21.67 -16.94 -19.96
C LEU A 231 21.67 -15.47 -20.41
N ILE A 232 22.23 -14.60 -19.59
CA ILE A 232 22.29 -13.16 -19.85
C ILE A 232 23.58 -12.84 -20.63
N PRO A 233 23.49 -12.37 -21.89
CA PRO A 233 24.66 -11.96 -22.65
C PRO A 233 25.43 -10.80 -22.00
N PHE A 234 26.75 -10.71 -22.23
CA PHE A 234 27.59 -9.67 -21.61
C PHE A 234 27.24 -8.24 -22.04
N ASP A 235 26.69 -8.07 -23.24
CA ASP A 235 26.16 -6.79 -23.74
C ASP A 235 24.88 -6.33 -23.02
N LYS A 236 24.27 -7.21 -22.20
CA LYS A 236 23.04 -6.94 -21.44
C LYS A 236 23.26 -6.91 -19.93
N GLY A 237 24.40 -6.37 -19.49
CA GLY A 237 24.76 -6.21 -18.07
C GLY A 237 23.70 -5.47 -17.22
N GLU A 238 22.92 -4.56 -17.82
CA GLU A 238 21.80 -3.90 -17.13
C GLU A 238 20.74 -4.88 -16.63
N LEU A 239 20.44 -5.94 -17.39
CA LEU A 239 19.49 -6.97 -16.98
C LEU A 239 20.04 -7.78 -15.81
N LEU A 240 21.32 -8.12 -15.84
CA LEU A 240 21.99 -8.82 -14.74
C LEU A 240 21.97 -7.98 -13.45
N SER A 241 22.34 -6.70 -13.53
CA SER A 241 22.24 -5.77 -12.41
C SER A 241 20.82 -5.68 -11.86
N THR A 242 19.82 -5.63 -12.75
CA THR A 242 18.40 -5.60 -12.36
C THR A 242 17.99 -6.88 -11.63
N ILE A 243 18.42 -8.07 -12.09
CA ILE A 243 18.17 -9.35 -11.39
C ILE A 243 18.78 -9.33 -9.98
N HIS A 244 19.99 -8.80 -9.80
CA HIS A 244 20.60 -8.70 -8.49
C HIS A 244 19.90 -7.69 -7.57
N GLN A 245 19.34 -6.60 -8.11
CA GLN A 245 18.65 -5.57 -7.35
C GLN A 245 17.24 -5.99 -6.93
N VAL A 246 16.46 -6.59 -7.84
CA VAL A 246 15.02 -6.85 -7.63
C VAL A 246 14.65 -8.32 -7.51
N GLY A 247 15.55 -9.21 -7.93
CA GLY A 247 15.36 -10.64 -7.89
C GLY A 247 16.04 -11.27 -6.68
N MET A 248 15.74 -12.55 -6.47
CA MET A 248 16.43 -13.39 -5.51
C MET A 248 17.30 -14.39 -6.27
N VAL A 249 18.56 -14.04 -6.46
CA VAL A 249 19.55 -14.90 -7.11
C VAL A 249 19.91 -16.06 -6.20
N GLU A 250 19.77 -17.29 -6.72
CA GLU A 250 20.22 -18.51 -6.05
C GLU A 250 21.60 -18.92 -6.53
N ARG A 251 21.86 -18.82 -7.83
CA ARG A 251 23.14 -19.22 -8.43
C ARG A 251 23.47 -18.40 -9.67
N THR A 252 24.76 -18.13 -9.84
CA THR A 252 25.32 -17.45 -11.00
C THR A 252 26.49 -18.27 -11.53
N GLU A 253 26.54 -18.50 -12.84
CA GLU A 253 27.65 -19.19 -13.51
C GLU A 253 28.10 -18.40 -14.73
N TYR A 254 29.40 -18.19 -14.87
CA TYR A 254 29.97 -17.53 -16.04
C TYR A 254 30.19 -18.57 -17.15
N LYS A 255 29.63 -18.29 -18.33
CA LYS A 255 29.80 -19.09 -19.55
C LYS A 255 30.45 -18.25 -20.64
N GLU A 256 30.90 -18.89 -21.71
CA GLU A 256 31.59 -18.20 -22.84
C GLU A 256 30.75 -17.08 -23.46
N ASN A 257 29.43 -17.26 -23.54
CA ASN A 257 28.52 -16.34 -24.22
C ASN A 257 27.69 -15.46 -23.25
N GLY A 258 28.01 -15.45 -21.95
CA GLY A 258 27.30 -14.65 -20.96
C GLY A 258 27.24 -15.29 -19.57
N THR A 259 26.40 -14.74 -18.71
CA THR A 259 26.21 -15.18 -17.34
C THR A 259 24.90 -15.95 -17.21
N LEU A 260 24.97 -17.24 -16.88
CA LEU A 260 23.79 -18.04 -16.53
C LEU A 260 23.35 -17.69 -15.12
N VAL A 261 22.09 -17.30 -14.97
CA VAL A 261 21.51 -16.91 -13.68
C VAL A 261 20.29 -17.78 -13.37
N LYS A 262 20.27 -18.33 -12.15
CA LYS A 262 19.12 -18.98 -11.53
C LYS A 262 18.58 -18.07 -10.44
N ALA A 263 17.38 -17.55 -10.62
CA ALA A 263 16.81 -16.56 -9.70
C ALA A 263 15.28 -16.61 -9.66
N TYR A 264 14.71 -16.11 -8.57
CA TYR A 264 13.31 -15.69 -8.52
C TYR A 264 13.23 -14.23 -8.94
N VAL A 265 12.38 -13.90 -9.92
CA VAL A 265 12.20 -12.52 -10.38
C VAL A 265 10.72 -12.15 -10.47
N PRO A 266 10.36 -10.87 -10.36
CA PRO A 266 8.97 -10.43 -10.53
C PRO A 266 8.39 -10.87 -11.89
N LEU A 267 7.10 -11.25 -11.92
CA LEU A 267 6.44 -11.76 -13.13
C LEU A 267 6.64 -10.89 -14.38
N ARG A 268 6.56 -9.57 -14.23
CA ARG A 268 6.77 -8.62 -15.34
C ARG A 268 8.19 -8.71 -15.91
N PHE A 269 9.18 -8.90 -15.04
CA PHE A 269 10.58 -9.04 -15.42
C PHE A 269 10.87 -10.44 -15.99
N ALA A 270 10.25 -11.49 -15.44
CA ALA A 270 10.32 -12.84 -16.01
C ALA A 270 9.91 -12.86 -17.49
N ARG A 271 8.88 -12.08 -17.87
CA ARG A 271 8.44 -11.95 -19.27
C ARG A 271 9.51 -11.30 -20.17
N LEU A 272 10.26 -10.33 -19.67
CA LEU A 272 11.38 -9.70 -20.41
C LEU A 272 12.55 -10.66 -20.61
N LEU A 273 12.77 -11.58 -19.66
CA LEU A 273 13.82 -12.59 -19.74
C LEU A 273 13.48 -13.76 -20.67
N THR A 274 12.22 -13.90 -21.12
CA THR A 274 11.76 -15.02 -21.96
C THR A 274 12.70 -15.38 -23.13
N PRO A 275 13.23 -14.42 -23.93
CA PRO A 275 14.13 -14.74 -25.04
C PRO A 275 15.48 -15.35 -24.61
N MET A 276 15.85 -15.18 -23.34
CA MET A 276 17.12 -15.62 -22.75
C MET A 276 16.94 -16.85 -21.84
N ARG A 277 15.70 -17.29 -21.63
CA ARG A 277 15.42 -18.47 -20.80
C ARG A 277 15.95 -19.71 -21.51
N GLN A 278 16.69 -20.54 -20.77
CA GLN A 278 16.89 -21.91 -21.24
C GLN A 278 15.55 -22.62 -21.06
N LEU A 279 14.87 -22.92 -22.17
CA LEU A 279 13.70 -23.80 -22.14
C LEU A 279 14.17 -25.13 -21.56
N PHE A 280 13.66 -25.51 -20.40
CA PHE A 280 13.63 -26.91 -20.02
C PHE A 280 12.75 -27.60 -21.06
N ILE A 281 13.39 -28.23 -22.05
CA ILE A 281 12.78 -29.38 -22.71
C ILE A 281 12.86 -30.48 -21.65
N SER A 282 11.80 -30.61 -20.86
CA SER A 282 11.53 -31.83 -20.08
C SER A 282 10.98 -32.89 -21.01
#